data_AF-A0AAN6UCK8-F1
#
_entry.id   AF-A0AAN6UCK8-F1
#
_cell.length_a   1.000
_cell.length_b   1.000
_cell.length_c   1.000
_cell.angle_alpha   90.00
_cell.angle_beta   90.00
_cell.angle_gamma   90.00
#
_symmetry.space_group_name_H-M   'P 1'
#
loop_
_entity.id
_entity.type
_entity.pdbx_description
1 polymer ?
#
loop_
_entity_poly.entity_id
_entity_poly.type
_entity_poly.pdbx_seq_one_letter_code
_entity_poly.pdbx_strand_id
1 'polypeptide(L)'
;MDYHAIHGHDISSFDLPSTHRLPTVSAAKALQDLQGNEGNCISTGLPSLDASLRSGLDESSHGGIQQGHVTEVWGPPGAGKTAFGIQLAASCLGEGRGVVWVDGFHRLPIQRLRAVVGTGTRDGQDAPVDRLDPFTHYTCPSLPHFIALLCRPTASCIPQGASLIVVDSLSALVNHAFPKMPETRAAADAKGSKGPSIAARRLQVLQYMINSLQKLAATRDLAIVILTQCATKMQAERGATLIPAINATVWEQGVSTRLVLFRDWFQRGVETRGLRFAGVQKLNGKTMAASFDHVCAFKVEERGLSSVDCDTQQSRTSSPTPARARKRKLGITDFEIADSDEEYGWDDDGDAPPMPSQWQGSEDILLVRQPDSDQEDQDNEDAVDLLDGQDQGPGDAGEPPSDASGS
;
A
#
# COMPACT_ATOMS: atom_id res chain seq x y z
N MET A 1 5.96 42.38 28.70
CA MET A 1 6.97 41.53 28.05
C MET A 1 6.22 40.47 27.28
N ASP A 2 6.52 40.35 25.99
CA ASP A 2 5.78 39.47 25.10
C ASP A 2 6.17 38.00 25.36
N TYR A 3 5.19 37.13 25.61
CA TYR A 3 5.40 35.73 25.99
C TYR A 3 6.28 34.99 24.96
N HIS A 4 6.11 35.33 23.68
CA HIS A 4 6.85 34.75 22.56
C HIS A 4 8.31 35.23 22.46
N ALA A 5 8.67 36.36 23.09
CA ALA A 5 10.07 36.81 23.16
C ALA A 5 10.90 36.00 24.16
N ILE A 6 10.25 35.33 25.12
CA ILE A 6 10.90 34.51 26.16
C ILE A 6 10.87 33.03 25.80
N HIS A 7 9.76 32.56 25.22
CA HIS A 7 9.53 31.13 24.98
C HIS A 7 9.68 30.69 23.52
N GLY A 8 9.89 31.62 22.58
CA GLY A 8 9.87 31.32 21.15
C GLY A 8 8.47 30.95 20.64
N HIS A 9 8.34 30.78 19.33
CA HIS A 9 7.12 30.18 18.76
C HIS A 9 7.28 28.67 18.74
N ASP A 10 6.26 27.96 19.23
CA ASP A 10 6.20 26.50 19.16
C ASP A 10 6.15 26.09 17.68
N ILE A 11 7.25 25.53 17.17
CA ILE A 11 7.35 25.08 15.78
C ILE A 11 6.61 23.75 15.68
N SER A 12 5.34 23.81 15.30
CA SER A 12 4.55 22.64 14.98
C SER A 12 5.21 21.83 13.86
N SER A 13 5.15 20.50 13.95
CA SER A 13 5.63 19.62 12.86
C SER A 13 4.78 19.68 11.59
N PHE A 14 3.72 20.47 11.59
CA PHE A 14 2.85 20.71 10.45
C PHE A 14 2.78 22.23 10.24
N ASP A 15 3.11 22.71 9.03
CA ASP A 15 2.92 24.12 8.64
C ASP A 15 1.45 24.37 8.27
N LEU A 16 0.53 23.93 9.14
CA LEU A 16 -0.90 24.06 8.97
C LEU A 16 -1.46 24.89 10.12
N PRO A 17 -2.19 25.98 9.86
CA PRO A 17 -2.55 26.97 10.88
C PRO A 17 -3.50 26.48 11.99
N SER A 18 -4.03 25.24 11.93
CA SER A 18 -5.03 24.70 12.86
C SER A 18 -4.58 23.52 13.73
N THR A 19 -3.32 23.08 13.68
CA THR A 19 -2.87 21.84 14.36
C THR A 19 -2.42 22.03 15.83
N HIS A 20 -2.73 23.17 16.46
CA HIS A 20 -2.12 23.59 17.74
C HIS A 20 -2.55 22.77 18.98
N ARG A 21 -3.71 22.11 18.95
CA ARG A 21 -4.17 21.04 19.87
C ARG A 21 -5.63 20.76 19.50
N LEU A 22 -6.06 19.50 19.52
CA LEU A 22 -7.49 19.22 19.47
C LEU A 22 -8.14 19.89 20.71
N PRO A 23 -9.21 20.67 20.53
CA PRO A 23 -9.88 21.32 21.64
C PRO A 23 -10.34 20.26 22.65
N THR A 24 -10.15 20.52 23.94
CA THR A 24 -10.62 19.62 24.99
C THR A 24 -12.14 19.63 25.00
N VAL A 25 -12.74 18.57 24.47
CA VAL A 25 -14.17 18.32 24.48
C VAL A 25 -14.52 17.36 25.61
N SER A 26 -15.65 17.58 26.28
CA SER A 26 -16.14 16.62 27.27
C SER A 26 -16.55 15.33 26.58
N ALA A 27 -16.43 14.19 27.27
CA ALA A 27 -16.84 12.89 26.72
C ALA A 27 -18.32 12.88 26.27
N ALA A 28 -19.19 13.60 27.00
CA ALA A 28 -20.60 13.74 26.64
C ALA A 28 -20.80 14.53 25.34
N LYS A 29 -20.05 15.62 25.15
CA LYS A 29 -20.09 16.39 23.91
C LYS A 29 -19.53 15.59 22.74
N ALA A 30 -18.40 14.91 22.92
CA ALA A 30 -17.84 14.03 21.89
C ALA A 30 -18.81 12.90 21.51
N LEU A 31 -19.56 12.35 22.46
CA LEU A 31 -20.60 11.35 22.20
C LEU A 31 -21.77 11.95 21.38
N GLN A 32 -22.22 13.16 21.73
CA GLN A 32 -23.28 13.85 20.97
C GLN A 32 -22.82 14.23 19.56
N ASP A 33 -21.58 14.71 19.42
CA ASP A 33 -20.97 15.02 18.12
C ASP A 33 -20.85 13.73 17.28
N LEU A 34 -20.47 12.60 17.89
CA LEU A 34 -20.44 11.28 17.22
C LEU A 34 -21.84 10.79 16.81
N GLN A 35 -22.86 11.05 17.62
CA GLN A 35 -24.26 10.69 17.31
C GLN A 35 -24.86 11.60 16.23
N GLY A 36 -24.42 12.87 16.14
CA GLY A 36 -24.86 13.82 15.12
C GLY A 36 -24.09 13.72 13.79
N ASN A 37 -22.91 13.10 13.76
CA ASN A 37 -22.06 12.98 12.57
C ASN A 37 -22.46 11.80 11.66
N GLU A 38 -23.74 11.73 11.28
CA GLU A 38 -24.27 10.72 10.36
C GLU A 38 -23.66 10.79 8.93
N GLY A 39 -22.86 11.83 8.62
CA GLY A 39 -22.28 12.12 7.30
C GLY A 39 -20.77 11.92 7.14
N ASN A 40 -20.03 11.48 8.17
CA ASN A 40 -18.56 11.37 8.11
C ASN A 40 -18.05 10.09 7.43
N CYS A 41 -18.83 9.52 6.54
CA CYS A 41 -18.49 8.32 5.79
C CYS A 41 -18.38 8.61 4.29
N ILE A 42 -17.57 7.82 3.60
CA ILE A 42 -17.46 7.82 2.14
C ILE A 42 -17.98 6.48 1.65
N SER A 43 -19.03 6.51 0.81
CA SER A 43 -19.61 5.29 0.26
C SER A 43 -18.60 4.54 -0.61
N THR A 44 -18.50 3.23 -0.38
CA THR A 44 -17.70 2.32 -1.20
C THR A 44 -18.31 2.03 -2.57
N GLY A 45 -19.54 2.50 -2.83
CA GLY A 45 -20.34 2.13 -4.00
C GLY A 45 -20.89 0.70 -3.93
N LEU A 46 -20.69 0.01 -2.80
CA LEU A 46 -21.15 -1.35 -2.55
C LEU A 46 -22.06 -1.35 -1.31
N PRO A 47 -23.39 -1.35 -1.48
CA PRO A 47 -24.33 -1.20 -0.36
C PRO A 47 -24.16 -2.24 0.75
N SER A 48 -23.86 -3.49 0.40
CA SER A 48 -23.62 -4.56 1.38
C SER A 48 -22.34 -4.32 2.20
N LEU A 49 -21.31 -3.74 1.57
CA LEU A 49 -20.06 -3.42 2.24
C LEU A 49 -20.23 -2.19 3.11
N ASP A 50 -20.89 -1.14 2.60
CA ASP A 50 -21.22 0.04 3.39
C ASP A 50 -22.01 -0.37 4.65
N ALA A 51 -23.03 -1.22 4.51
CA ALA A 51 -23.77 -1.76 5.66
C ALA A 51 -22.88 -2.52 6.65
N SER A 52 -21.91 -3.29 6.16
CA SER A 52 -20.94 -4.02 7.01
C SER A 52 -19.92 -3.10 7.69
N LEU A 53 -19.68 -1.90 7.14
CA LEU A 53 -18.79 -0.88 7.69
C LEU A 53 -19.50 0.12 8.61
N ARG A 54 -20.80 -0.06 8.85
CA ARG A 54 -21.56 0.80 9.73
C ARG A 54 -20.98 0.75 11.15
N SER A 55 -20.69 1.93 11.67
CA SER A 55 -20.14 2.12 13.01
C SER A 55 -21.21 2.69 13.94
N GLY A 56 -22.00 1.84 14.57
CA GLY A 56 -22.98 2.30 15.54
C GLY A 56 -24.10 1.31 15.80
N LEU A 57 -24.84 1.54 16.87
CA LEU A 57 -26.07 0.83 17.20
C LEU A 57 -27.29 1.40 16.44
N ASP A 58 -27.12 2.53 15.77
CA ASP A 58 -28.22 3.22 15.08
C ASP A 58 -28.31 2.78 13.61
N GLU A 59 -29.47 2.22 13.24
CA GLU A 59 -29.73 1.72 11.90
C GLU A 59 -29.88 2.84 10.86
N SER A 60 -30.05 4.10 11.29
CA SER A 60 -30.12 5.29 10.43
C SER A 60 -28.76 5.69 9.83
N SER A 61 -27.65 5.30 10.47
CA SER A 61 -26.31 5.77 10.09
C SER A 61 -25.87 5.22 8.73
N HIS A 62 -25.35 6.10 7.89
CA HIS A 62 -24.82 5.75 6.58
C HIS A 62 -23.46 5.07 6.77
N GLY A 63 -23.35 3.85 6.23
CA GLY A 63 -22.13 3.06 6.31
C GLY A 63 -21.11 3.46 5.24
N GLY A 64 -19.85 3.06 5.42
CA GLY A 64 -18.78 3.34 4.46
C GLY A 64 -17.42 3.54 5.13
N ILE A 65 -16.49 4.15 4.40
CA ILE A 65 -15.16 4.45 4.91
C ILE A 65 -15.22 5.69 5.78
N GLN A 66 -14.81 5.57 7.04
CA GLN A 66 -14.87 6.68 7.99
C GLN A 66 -13.79 7.73 7.73
N GLN A 67 -14.20 9.00 7.80
CA GLN A 67 -13.32 10.16 7.92
C GLN A 67 -12.70 10.24 9.31
N GLY A 68 -11.60 10.98 9.44
CA GLY A 68 -10.82 11.03 10.67
C GLY A 68 -9.92 9.81 10.90
N HIS A 69 -10.01 8.79 10.04
CA HIS A 69 -9.39 7.48 10.23
C HIS A 69 -8.54 7.03 9.04
N VAL A 70 -7.60 6.12 9.35
CA VAL A 70 -6.78 5.44 8.34
C VAL A 70 -7.37 4.06 8.09
N THR A 71 -7.69 3.78 6.82
CA THR A 71 -8.19 2.49 6.35
C THR A 71 -7.17 1.82 5.44
N GLU A 72 -6.88 0.54 5.69
CA GLU A 72 -6.02 -0.27 4.82
C GLU A 72 -6.86 -1.21 3.97
N VAL A 73 -6.59 -1.25 2.67
CA VAL A 73 -7.19 -2.20 1.73
C VAL A 73 -6.07 -3.01 1.09
N TRP A 74 -6.01 -4.29 1.42
CA TRP A 74 -4.94 -5.16 0.98
C TRP A 74 -5.47 -6.37 0.19
N GLY A 75 -4.59 -7.00 -0.58
CA GLY A 75 -4.95 -8.20 -1.32
C GLY A 75 -4.03 -8.51 -2.50
N PRO A 76 -4.19 -9.68 -3.14
CA PRO A 76 -3.38 -10.09 -4.28
C PRO A 76 -3.51 -9.15 -5.49
N PRO A 77 -2.54 -9.22 -6.43
CA PRO A 77 -2.66 -8.51 -7.70
C PRO A 77 -3.95 -8.90 -8.43
N GLY A 78 -4.57 -7.93 -9.10
CA GLY A 78 -5.85 -8.14 -9.79
C GLY A 78 -7.09 -8.20 -8.89
N ALA A 79 -6.98 -8.26 -7.56
CA ALA A 79 -8.14 -8.29 -6.65
C ALA A 79 -9.09 -7.09 -6.78
N GLY A 80 -8.67 -6.01 -7.45
CA GLY A 80 -9.50 -4.82 -7.69
C GLY A 80 -9.21 -3.64 -6.77
N LYS A 81 -8.08 -3.63 -6.04
CA LYS A 81 -7.68 -2.55 -5.11
C LYS A 81 -7.73 -1.16 -5.75
N THR A 82 -7.06 -0.95 -6.87
CA THR A 82 -7.08 0.34 -7.58
C THR A 82 -8.48 0.70 -8.06
N ALA A 83 -9.27 -0.28 -8.55
CA ALA A 83 -10.66 -0.03 -8.93
C ALA A 83 -11.54 0.35 -7.73
N PHE A 84 -11.28 -0.22 -6.56
CA PHE A 84 -11.92 0.14 -5.30
C PHE A 84 -11.55 1.56 -4.86
N GLY A 85 -10.27 1.93 -4.93
CA GLY A 85 -9.83 3.31 -4.70
C GLY A 85 -10.50 4.30 -5.67
N ILE A 86 -10.58 3.96 -6.96
CA ILE A 86 -11.24 4.79 -7.98
C ILE A 86 -12.72 4.98 -7.67
N GLN A 87 -13.42 3.92 -7.23
CA GLN A 87 -14.82 4.00 -6.84
C GLN A 87 -15.02 4.96 -5.66
N LEU A 88 -14.16 4.87 -4.63
CA LEU A 88 -14.20 5.79 -3.49
C LEU A 88 -13.95 7.25 -3.91
N ALA A 89 -12.97 7.47 -4.77
CA ALA A 89 -12.70 8.79 -5.34
C ALA A 89 -13.92 9.31 -6.11
N ALA A 90 -14.56 8.47 -6.93
CA ALA A 90 -15.73 8.85 -7.68
C ALA A 90 -16.94 9.16 -6.79
N SER A 91 -17.18 8.37 -5.73
CA SER A 91 -18.22 8.65 -4.73
C SER A 91 -17.98 10.01 -4.05
N CYS A 92 -16.75 10.27 -3.62
CA CYS A 92 -16.36 11.53 -2.96
C CYS A 92 -16.55 12.74 -3.89
N LEU A 93 -16.05 12.65 -5.13
CA LEU A 93 -16.20 13.70 -6.15
C LEU A 93 -17.66 13.91 -6.56
N GLY A 94 -18.47 12.84 -6.58
CA GLY A 94 -19.91 12.92 -6.86
C GLY A 94 -20.69 13.76 -5.86
N GLU A 95 -20.18 13.87 -4.63
CA GLU A 95 -20.72 14.73 -3.58
C GLU A 95 -20.09 16.14 -3.55
N GLY A 96 -19.21 16.46 -4.52
CA GLY A 96 -18.51 17.74 -4.58
C GLY A 96 -17.36 17.87 -3.56
N ARG A 97 -16.98 16.77 -2.90
CA ARG A 97 -15.87 16.74 -1.93
C ARG A 97 -14.53 16.50 -2.65
N GLY A 98 -13.46 17.08 -2.13
CA GLY A 98 -12.13 16.98 -2.74
C GLY A 98 -11.43 15.65 -2.48
N VAL A 99 -10.63 15.23 -3.46
CA VAL A 99 -9.89 13.96 -3.42
C VAL A 99 -8.44 14.23 -3.74
N VAL A 100 -7.54 13.71 -2.90
CA VAL A 100 -6.10 13.64 -3.18
C VAL A 100 -5.73 12.20 -3.49
N TRP A 101 -5.13 11.96 -4.66
CA TRP A 101 -4.62 10.66 -5.03
C TRP A 101 -3.10 10.68 -5.10
N VAL A 102 -2.44 9.74 -4.42
CA VAL A 102 -0.99 9.61 -4.36
C VAL A 102 -0.55 8.27 -4.93
N ASP A 103 0.09 8.29 -6.09
CA ASP A 103 0.67 7.11 -6.72
C ASP A 103 2.05 6.81 -6.15
N GLY A 104 2.21 5.66 -5.50
CA GLY A 104 3.49 5.14 -5.01
C GLY A 104 4.12 4.07 -5.91
N PHE A 105 3.39 3.54 -6.90
CA PHE A 105 3.92 2.49 -7.77
C PHE A 105 3.39 2.54 -9.19
N HIS A 106 2.07 2.52 -9.37
CA HIS A 106 1.44 2.57 -10.69
C HIS A 106 0.68 3.86 -10.83
N ARG A 107 0.71 4.45 -12.03
CA ARG A 107 -0.04 5.66 -12.27
C ARG A 107 -1.54 5.39 -12.31
N LEU A 108 -2.32 6.26 -11.71
CA LEU A 108 -3.77 6.25 -11.80
C LEU A 108 -4.21 6.32 -13.29
N PRO A 109 -4.97 5.34 -13.79
CA PRO A 109 -5.61 5.47 -15.11
C PRO A 109 -6.72 6.52 -15.03
N ILE A 110 -6.40 7.79 -15.29
CA ILE A 110 -7.35 8.91 -15.12
C ILE A 110 -8.63 8.73 -15.93
N GLN A 111 -8.54 8.16 -17.15
CA GLN A 111 -9.70 7.86 -17.99
C GLN A 111 -10.70 6.94 -17.29
N ARG A 112 -10.21 5.99 -16.49
CA ARG A 112 -11.04 5.09 -15.69
C ARG A 112 -11.79 5.86 -14.61
N LEU A 113 -11.13 6.80 -13.93
CA LEU A 113 -11.80 7.68 -12.96
C LEU A 113 -12.89 8.52 -13.63
N ARG A 114 -12.59 9.13 -14.79
CA ARG A 114 -13.58 9.91 -15.56
C ARG A 114 -14.82 9.09 -15.90
N ALA A 115 -14.62 7.85 -16.38
CA ALA A 115 -15.71 6.95 -16.73
C ALA A 115 -16.61 6.63 -15.54
N VAL A 116 -16.04 6.39 -14.35
CA VAL A 116 -16.82 6.09 -13.14
C VAL A 116 -17.55 7.34 -12.63
N VAL A 117 -16.89 8.51 -12.59
CA VAL A 117 -17.49 9.78 -12.17
C VAL A 117 -18.67 10.18 -13.08
N GLY A 118 -18.55 9.93 -14.39
CA GLY A 118 -19.59 10.23 -15.39
C GLY A 118 -20.86 9.40 -15.28
N THR A 119 -20.92 8.38 -14.42
CA THR A 119 -22.09 7.49 -14.31
C THR A 119 -23.19 8.03 -13.41
N GLY A 120 -22.88 9.03 -12.57
CA GLY A 120 -23.85 9.71 -11.72
C GLY A 120 -24.76 10.69 -12.46
N THR A 121 -24.62 10.87 -13.78
CA THR A 121 -25.56 11.65 -14.60
C THR A 121 -26.77 10.79 -14.96
N ARG A 122 -27.78 10.79 -14.10
CA ARG A 122 -29.14 10.44 -14.54
C ARG A 122 -29.64 11.54 -15.49
N ASP A 123 -30.29 11.10 -16.56
CA ASP A 123 -30.88 11.87 -17.66
C ASP A 123 -31.11 13.37 -17.43
N GLY A 124 -30.53 14.19 -18.33
CA GLY A 124 -31.35 15.21 -18.99
C GLY A 124 -31.15 16.69 -18.63
N GLN A 125 -30.31 17.10 -17.68
CA GLN A 125 -30.08 18.54 -17.44
C GLN A 125 -28.63 18.90 -17.12
N ASP A 126 -28.15 19.83 -17.94
CA ASP A 126 -26.93 20.63 -17.90
C ASP A 126 -25.57 19.93 -18.09
N ALA A 127 -24.74 20.62 -18.88
CA ALA A 127 -23.40 20.27 -19.31
C ALA A 127 -22.51 19.78 -18.15
N PRO A 128 -21.46 18.97 -18.42
CA PRO A 128 -20.60 18.44 -17.37
C PRO A 128 -19.83 19.61 -16.75
N VAL A 129 -20.30 20.12 -15.61
CA VAL A 129 -19.40 20.75 -14.65
C VAL A 129 -18.32 19.70 -14.41
N ASP A 130 -17.06 20.06 -14.64
CA ASP A 130 -15.94 19.14 -14.61
C ASP A 130 -15.81 18.63 -13.17
N ARG A 131 -16.53 17.54 -12.82
CA ARG A 131 -16.61 16.98 -11.45
C ARG A 131 -15.26 16.53 -10.91
N LEU A 132 -14.21 16.66 -11.72
CA LEU A 132 -12.81 16.43 -11.39
C LEU A 132 -12.11 17.71 -10.89
N ASP A 133 -12.75 18.87 -10.90
CA ASP A 133 -12.18 20.13 -10.40
C ASP A 133 -11.57 19.99 -8.99
N PRO A 134 -12.19 19.28 -8.03
CA PRO A 134 -11.60 19.10 -6.70
C PRO A 134 -10.71 17.84 -6.60
N PHE A 135 -10.22 17.30 -7.73
CA PHE A 135 -9.31 16.16 -7.78
C PHE A 135 -7.84 16.62 -7.92
N THR A 136 -7.01 16.27 -6.93
CA THR A 136 -5.57 16.52 -6.94
C THR A 136 -4.79 15.22 -7.05
N HIS A 137 -3.84 15.15 -7.97
CA HIS A 137 -3.02 13.97 -8.21
C HIS A 137 -1.54 14.25 -7.94
N TYR A 138 -0.91 13.35 -7.19
CA TYR A 138 0.53 13.35 -6.96
C TYR A 138 1.12 12.01 -7.38
N THR A 139 2.31 12.06 -7.95
CA THR A 139 3.13 10.86 -8.16
C THR A 139 4.35 10.94 -7.27
N CYS A 140 4.50 9.90 -6.46
CA CYS A 140 5.50 9.80 -5.43
C CYS A 140 6.50 8.69 -5.79
N PRO A 141 7.69 9.05 -6.30
CA PRO A 141 8.67 8.06 -6.77
C PRO A 141 9.44 7.35 -5.66
N SER A 142 9.40 7.85 -4.43
CA SER A 142 10.22 7.33 -3.32
C SER A 142 9.57 7.53 -1.96
N LEU A 143 9.99 6.75 -0.96
CA LEU A 143 9.48 6.86 0.41
C LEU A 143 9.74 8.25 1.04
N PRO A 144 10.91 8.91 0.85
CA PRO A 144 11.10 10.29 1.34
C PRO A 144 10.11 11.29 0.74
N HIS A 145 9.77 11.16 -0.54
CA HIS A 145 8.77 12.02 -1.18
C HIS A 145 7.39 11.82 -0.53
N PHE A 146 7.02 10.58 -0.21
CA PHE A 146 5.77 10.26 0.49
C PHE A 146 5.73 10.90 1.88
N ILE A 147 6.84 10.80 2.62
CA ILE A 147 7.00 11.39 3.93
C ILE A 147 6.85 12.92 3.86
N ALA A 148 7.51 13.56 2.91
CA ALA A 148 7.39 15.01 2.72
C ALA A 148 5.95 15.42 2.40
N LEU A 149 5.25 14.66 1.55
CA LEU A 149 3.91 14.99 1.09
C LEU A 149 2.84 14.80 2.19
N LEU A 150 2.84 13.67 2.88
CA LEU A 150 1.74 13.27 3.78
C LEU A 150 2.09 13.23 5.27
N CYS A 151 3.37 13.11 5.63
CA CYS A 151 3.78 13.16 7.05
C CYS A 151 4.19 14.57 7.50
N ARG A 152 4.50 15.45 6.54
CA ARG A 152 4.77 16.88 6.73
C ARG A 152 3.98 17.74 5.73
N PRO A 153 2.65 17.56 5.61
CA PRO A 153 1.85 18.26 4.62
C PRO A 153 1.94 19.77 4.82
N THR A 154 2.12 20.47 3.71
CA THR A 154 1.95 21.92 3.64
C THR A 154 0.54 22.26 3.18
N ALA A 155 0.12 23.52 3.33
CA ALA A 155 -1.21 23.96 2.93
C ALA A 155 -1.51 23.75 1.43
N SER A 156 -0.47 23.68 0.58
CA SER A 156 -0.61 23.42 -0.86
C SER A 156 -0.76 21.94 -1.18
N CYS A 157 -0.22 21.04 -0.35
CA CYS A 157 -0.28 19.59 -0.60
C CYS A 157 -1.71 19.04 -0.46
N ILE A 158 -2.48 19.57 0.50
CA ILE A 158 -3.81 19.07 0.85
C ILE A 158 -4.79 20.25 0.85
N PRO A 159 -5.56 20.42 -0.24
CA PRO A 159 -6.57 21.47 -0.37
C PRO A 159 -7.56 21.46 0.81
N GLN A 160 -8.08 22.62 1.19
CA GLN A 160 -8.99 22.75 2.35
C GLN A 160 -10.32 21.98 2.17
N GLY A 161 -10.77 21.77 0.94
CA GLY A 161 -11.97 20.99 0.63
C GLY A 161 -11.73 19.50 0.43
N ALA A 162 -10.52 18.99 0.66
CA ALA A 162 -10.25 17.56 0.57
C ALA A 162 -10.98 16.80 1.69
N SER A 163 -11.50 15.61 1.36
CA SER A 163 -12.18 14.71 2.30
C SER A 163 -11.65 13.27 2.21
N LEU A 164 -10.94 12.95 1.13
CA LEU A 164 -10.37 11.62 0.87
C LEU A 164 -8.92 11.76 0.39
N ILE A 165 -8.03 10.94 0.96
CA ILE A 165 -6.71 10.67 0.41
C ILE A 165 -6.62 9.18 0.05
N VAL A 166 -6.28 8.87 -1.20
CA VAL A 166 -6.00 7.49 -1.63
C VAL A 166 -4.51 7.34 -1.93
N VAL A 167 -3.88 6.29 -1.41
CA VAL A 167 -2.46 5.98 -1.63
C VAL A 167 -2.32 4.63 -2.33
N ASP A 168 -1.79 4.59 -3.56
CA ASP A 168 -1.65 3.37 -4.38
C ASP A 168 -0.23 3.17 -4.96
N SER A 169 0.65 2.31 -4.43
CA SER A 169 0.55 1.57 -3.17
C SER A 169 1.73 1.92 -2.28
N LEU A 170 1.49 2.08 -0.98
CA LEU A 170 2.54 2.42 -0.01
C LEU A 170 3.54 1.26 0.17
N SER A 171 3.08 0.02 0.06
CA SER A 171 3.91 -1.18 0.28
C SER A 171 5.11 -1.25 -0.67
N ALA A 172 4.94 -0.81 -1.93
CA ALA A 172 6.02 -0.79 -2.91
C ALA A 172 7.14 0.17 -2.49
N LEU A 173 6.79 1.39 -2.08
CA LEU A 173 7.76 2.41 -1.61
C LEU A 173 8.54 1.92 -0.39
N VAL A 174 7.85 1.32 0.58
CA VAL A 174 8.48 0.81 1.81
C VAL A 174 9.38 -0.38 1.53
N ASN A 175 8.95 -1.32 0.67
CA ASN A 175 9.76 -2.49 0.33
C ASN A 175 10.98 -2.12 -0.52
N HIS A 176 10.86 -1.13 -1.39
CA HIS A 176 12.00 -0.59 -2.13
C HIS A 176 13.02 0.11 -1.20
N ALA A 177 12.55 0.92 -0.24
CA ALA A 177 13.43 1.62 0.69
C ALA A 177 14.05 0.70 1.76
N PHE A 178 13.34 -0.35 2.15
CA PHE A 178 13.78 -1.33 3.16
C PHE A 178 13.56 -2.76 2.67
N PRO A 179 14.43 -3.27 1.79
CA PRO A 179 14.35 -4.64 1.29
C PRO A 179 14.43 -5.67 2.41
N LYS A 180 13.67 -6.77 2.30
CA LYS A 180 13.69 -7.89 3.24
C LYS A 180 14.87 -8.81 2.90
N MET A 181 16.11 -8.32 3.05
CA MET A 181 17.29 -9.16 2.90
C MET A 181 17.55 -9.93 4.20
N PRO A 182 17.92 -11.22 4.16
CA PRO A 182 18.47 -11.88 5.33
C PRO A 182 19.75 -11.13 5.73
N GLU A 183 19.85 -10.75 7.00
CA GLU A 183 21.02 -10.03 7.50
C GLU A 183 22.25 -10.93 7.29
N THR A 184 23.08 -10.60 6.30
CA THR A 184 24.46 -11.07 6.28
C THR A 184 25.09 -10.43 7.50
N ARG A 185 25.46 -11.24 8.51
CA ARG A 185 26.05 -10.80 9.78
C ARG A 185 26.88 -9.54 9.56
N ALA A 186 26.40 -8.41 10.08
CA ALA A 186 27.06 -7.13 9.91
C ALA A 186 28.52 -7.29 10.33
N ALA A 187 29.44 -7.12 9.38
CA ALA A 187 30.85 -6.97 9.68
C ALA A 187 30.96 -5.83 10.70
N ALA A 188 31.44 -6.15 11.89
CA ALA A 188 31.58 -5.16 12.94
C ALA A 188 32.60 -4.11 12.47
N ASP A 189 32.13 -2.90 12.17
CA ASP A 189 33.01 -1.76 11.98
C ASP A 189 33.81 -1.53 13.27
N ALA A 190 35.12 -1.36 13.11
CA ALA A 190 36.12 -1.28 14.18
C ALA A 190 36.00 -0.07 15.13
N LYS A 191 34.85 0.61 15.20
CA LYS A 191 34.61 1.85 15.96
C LYS A 191 33.39 1.83 16.90
N GLY A 192 32.79 0.67 17.16
CA GLY A 192 31.89 0.48 18.32
C GLY A 192 30.54 1.22 18.33
N SER A 193 30.26 2.09 17.36
CA SER A 193 28.93 2.70 17.16
C SER A 193 28.11 1.84 16.21
N LYS A 194 27.28 0.95 16.74
CA LYS A 194 26.32 0.18 15.94
C LYS A 194 25.06 1.02 15.75
N GLY A 195 24.86 1.57 14.55
CA GLY A 195 23.59 2.18 14.17
C GLY A 195 22.44 1.16 14.17
N PRO A 196 21.17 1.61 14.19
CA PRO A 196 20.02 0.70 14.19
C PRO A 196 20.01 -0.17 12.92
N SER A 197 19.63 -1.44 13.07
CA SER A 197 19.51 -2.38 11.95
C SER A 197 18.51 -1.87 10.90
N ILE A 198 18.57 -2.41 9.68
CA ILE A 198 17.63 -2.05 8.61
C ILE A 198 16.19 -2.35 9.03
N ALA A 199 15.97 -3.49 9.71
CA ALA A 199 14.67 -3.86 10.26
C ALA A 199 14.18 -2.87 11.33
N ALA A 200 15.06 -2.45 12.26
CA ALA A 200 14.71 -1.47 13.28
C ALA A 200 14.36 -0.09 12.66
N ARG A 201 15.15 0.37 11.67
CA ARG A 201 14.84 1.60 10.92
C ARG A 201 13.52 1.51 10.18
N ARG A 202 13.24 0.37 9.53
CA ARG A 202 11.95 0.12 8.86
C ARG A 202 10.79 0.25 9.84
N LEU A 203 10.89 -0.33 11.03
CA LEU A 203 9.85 -0.24 12.06
C LEU A 203 9.64 1.19 12.55
N GLN A 204 10.73 1.92 12.81
CA GLN A 204 10.67 3.33 13.22
C GLN A 204 10.00 4.21 12.16
N VAL A 205 10.33 4.01 10.88
CA VAL A 205 9.71 4.76 9.78
C VAL A 205 8.23 4.41 9.62
N LEU A 206 7.86 3.12 9.71
CA LEU A 206 6.45 2.70 9.69
C LEU A 206 5.65 3.34 10.84
N GLN A 207 6.20 3.34 12.06
CA GLN A 207 5.59 3.97 13.22
C GLN A 207 5.42 5.48 13.03
N TYR A 208 6.44 6.16 12.50
CA TYR A 208 6.38 7.60 12.23
C TYR A 208 5.32 7.93 11.17
N MET A 209 5.26 7.16 10.09
CA MET A 209 4.28 7.36 9.02
C MET A 209 2.86 7.15 9.52
N ILE A 210 2.56 6.02 10.17
CA ILE A 210 1.19 5.75 10.61
C ILE A 210 0.71 6.78 11.64
N ASN A 211 1.57 7.19 12.57
CA ASN A 211 1.24 8.24 13.53
C ASN A 211 0.97 9.59 12.86
N SER A 212 1.76 9.94 11.84
CA SER A 212 1.57 11.19 11.09
C SER A 212 0.29 11.15 10.26
N LEU A 213 -0.03 10.02 9.63
CA LEU A 213 -1.26 9.81 8.87
C LEU A 213 -2.50 9.84 9.77
N GLN A 214 -2.45 9.21 10.95
CA GLN A 214 -3.55 9.29 11.92
C GLN A 214 -3.78 10.72 12.41
N LYS A 215 -2.70 11.45 12.73
CA LYS A 215 -2.80 12.87 13.10
C LYS A 215 -3.40 13.69 11.96
N LEU A 216 -2.95 13.48 10.74
CA LEU A 216 -3.48 14.16 9.55
C LEU A 216 -4.97 13.86 9.34
N ALA A 217 -5.35 12.58 9.38
CA ALA A 217 -6.74 12.15 9.24
C ALA A 217 -7.64 12.82 10.28
N ALA A 218 -7.26 12.76 11.56
CA ALA A 218 -8.05 13.31 12.67
C ALA A 218 -8.10 14.84 12.70
N THR A 219 -7.02 15.53 12.31
CA THR A 219 -6.96 17.00 12.36
C THR A 219 -7.68 17.69 11.20
N ARG A 220 -7.76 17.03 10.05
CA ARG A 220 -8.42 17.55 8.83
C ARG A 220 -9.73 16.84 8.51
N ASP A 221 -10.16 15.91 9.37
CA ASP A 221 -11.35 15.07 9.17
C ASP A 221 -11.35 14.38 7.79
N LEU A 222 -10.21 13.78 7.43
CA LEU A 222 -9.99 13.12 6.15
C LEU A 222 -10.11 11.61 6.30
N ALA A 223 -10.72 10.94 5.34
CA ALA A 223 -10.54 9.51 5.17
C ALA A 223 -9.21 9.25 4.45
N ILE A 224 -8.28 8.52 5.06
CA ILE A 224 -7.04 8.10 4.40
C ILE A 224 -7.13 6.62 4.06
N VAL A 225 -7.14 6.29 2.78
CA VAL A 225 -7.23 4.91 2.28
C VAL A 225 -5.91 4.49 1.67
N ILE A 226 -5.28 3.50 2.27
CA ILE A 226 -3.98 2.98 1.85
C ILE A 226 -4.18 1.63 1.17
N LEU A 227 -3.83 1.57 -0.12
CA LEU A 227 -3.83 0.32 -0.87
C LEU A 227 -2.48 -0.37 -0.65
N THR A 228 -2.51 -1.61 -0.17
CA THR A 228 -1.30 -2.40 0.08
C THR A 228 -1.33 -3.72 -0.68
N GLN A 229 -0.15 -4.16 -1.13
CA GLN A 229 0.03 -5.48 -1.72
C GLN A 229 -0.05 -6.56 -0.64
N CYS A 230 -0.02 -7.83 -1.04
CA CYS A 230 0.11 -8.96 -0.12
C CYS A 230 1.48 -9.63 -0.27
N ALA A 231 1.87 -10.40 0.74
CA ALA A 231 2.99 -11.33 0.71
C ALA A 231 2.53 -12.72 1.14
N THR A 232 3.26 -13.75 0.73
CA THR A 232 3.01 -15.12 1.18
C THR A 232 3.84 -15.40 2.43
N LYS A 233 3.19 -15.88 3.49
CA LYS A 233 3.85 -16.39 4.70
C LYS A 233 3.63 -17.89 4.79
N MET A 234 4.72 -18.65 4.89
CA MET A 234 4.66 -20.08 5.18
C MET A 234 4.39 -20.28 6.66
N GLN A 235 3.36 -21.04 7.00
CA GLN A 235 3.06 -21.50 8.36
C GLN A 235 3.27 -23.01 8.41
N ALA A 236 3.96 -23.50 9.45
CA ALA A 236 4.33 -24.92 9.57
C ALA A 236 3.10 -25.85 9.48
N GLU A 237 1.96 -25.44 10.05
CA GLU A 237 0.75 -26.27 10.14
C GLU A 237 -0.30 -25.97 9.05
N ARG A 238 -0.40 -24.71 8.63
CA ARG A 238 -1.45 -24.23 7.70
C ARG A 238 -0.96 -24.02 6.27
N GLY A 239 0.34 -24.22 6.01
CA GLY A 239 0.95 -24.02 4.71
C GLY A 239 1.09 -22.54 4.34
N ALA A 240 1.03 -22.25 3.04
CA ALA A 240 1.18 -20.89 2.52
C ALA A 240 -0.10 -20.07 2.74
N THR A 241 0.00 -18.96 3.46
CA THR A 241 -1.11 -18.03 3.71
C THR A 241 -0.77 -16.64 3.19
N LEU A 242 -1.73 -15.95 2.61
CA LEU A 242 -1.57 -14.55 2.21
C LEU A 242 -1.70 -13.63 3.42
N ILE A 243 -0.75 -12.71 3.55
CA ILE A 243 -0.72 -11.65 4.57
C ILE A 243 -0.56 -10.28 3.89
N PRO A 244 -0.93 -9.17 4.56
CA PRO A 244 -0.56 -7.84 4.09
C PRO A 244 0.96 -7.71 3.89
N ALA A 245 1.40 -6.97 2.88
CA ALA A 245 2.83 -6.77 2.60
C ALA A 245 3.54 -6.00 3.72
N ILE A 246 2.81 -5.09 4.38
CA ILE A 246 3.23 -4.41 5.61
C ILE A 246 2.59 -5.16 6.78
N ASN A 247 3.36 -6.05 7.38
CA ASN A 247 2.95 -6.83 8.55
C ASN A 247 3.85 -6.44 9.73
N ALA A 248 3.49 -5.36 10.42
CA ALA A 248 4.18 -4.87 11.60
C ALA A 248 3.15 -4.37 12.60
N THR A 249 3.24 -4.80 13.86
CA THR A 249 2.26 -4.48 14.92
C THR A 249 2.00 -2.98 15.06
N VAL A 250 3.06 -2.16 14.97
CA VAL A 250 2.98 -0.69 15.00
C VAL A 250 2.07 -0.13 13.90
N TRP A 251 2.09 -0.75 12.72
CA TRP A 251 1.26 -0.36 11.59
C TRP A 251 -0.18 -0.80 11.82
N GLU A 252 -0.38 -2.05 12.25
CA GLU A 252 -1.72 -2.60 12.49
C GLU A 252 -2.48 -1.86 13.58
N GLN A 253 -1.79 -1.38 14.62
CA GLN A 253 -2.39 -0.60 15.70
C GLN A 253 -2.92 0.75 15.19
N GLY A 254 -2.20 1.38 14.26
CA GLY A 254 -2.60 2.68 13.74
C GLY A 254 -3.67 2.65 12.64
N VAL A 255 -3.86 1.51 11.98
CA VAL A 255 -4.97 1.29 11.04
C VAL A 255 -6.28 1.06 11.79
N SER A 256 -7.29 1.88 11.55
CA SER A 256 -8.60 1.77 12.22
C SER A 256 -9.46 0.68 11.60
N THR A 257 -9.52 0.65 10.27
CA THR A 257 -10.30 -0.30 9.48
C THR A 257 -9.41 -1.02 8.48
N ARG A 258 -9.56 -2.34 8.35
CA ARG A 258 -8.77 -3.16 7.42
C ARG A 258 -9.69 -4.05 6.60
N LEU A 259 -9.57 -3.92 5.28
CA LEU A 259 -10.30 -4.70 4.30
C LEU A 259 -9.35 -5.62 3.53
N VAL A 260 -9.79 -6.84 3.28
CA VAL A 260 -9.12 -7.78 2.36
C VAL A 260 -9.94 -7.89 1.08
N LEU A 261 -9.31 -7.64 -0.06
CA LEU A 261 -9.89 -7.90 -1.37
C LEU A 261 -9.27 -9.16 -1.95
N PHE A 262 -10.10 -10.08 -2.44
CA PHE A 262 -9.61 -11.30 -3.08
C PHE A 262 -10.53 -11.71 -4.24
N ARG A 263 -10.04 -12.63 -5.07
CA ARG A 263 -10.82 -13.27 -6.13
C ARG A 263 -11.12 -14.70 -5.70
N ASP A 264 -12.35 -15.13 -5.96
CA ASP A 264 -12.72 -16.53 -5.82
C ASP A 264 -13.77 -16.90 -6.87
N TRP A 265 -13.96 -18.21 -7.04
CA TRP A 265 -14.95 -18.76 -7.94
C TRP A 265 -16.26 -18.95 -7.20
N PHE A 266 -17.35 -18.39 -7.75
CA PHE A 266 -18.69 -18.63 -7.26
C PHE A 266 -19.44 -19.51 -8.26
N GLN A 267 -19.97 -20.63 -7.79
CA GLN A 267 -20.77 -21.53 -8.60
C GLN A 267 -22.26 -21.26 -8.32
N ARG A 268 -23.01 -20.88 -9.35
CA ARG A 268 -24.47 -20.75 -9.28
C ARG A 268 -25.08 -21.73 -10.27
N GLY A 269 -25.52 -22.89 -9.77
CA GLY A 269 -25.96 -23.99 -10.62
C GLY A 269 -24.80 -24.61 -11.41
N VAL A 270 -24.87 -24.55 -12.75
CA VAL A 270 -23.85 -25.11 -13.65
C VAL A 270 -22.78 -24.07 -14.03
N GLU A 271 -23.05 -22.78 -13.85
CA GLU A 271 -22.15 -21.71 -14.27
C GLU A 271 -21.17 -21.33 -13.14
N THR A 272 -19.87 -21.44 -13.42
CA THR A 272 -18.80 -20.93 -12.56
C THR A 272 -18.39 -19.54 -12.98
N ARG A 273 -18.50 -18.56 -12.09
CA ARG A 273 -18.10 -17.17 -12.34
C ARG A 273 -17.00 -16.76 -11.39
N GLY A 274 -15.94 -16.14 -11.93
CA GLY A 274 -14.92 -15.49 -11.11
C GLY A 274 -15.47 -14.19 -10.55
N LEU A 275 -15.62 -14.12 -9.23
CA LEU A 275 -16.06 -12.91 -8.52
C LEU A 275 -14.90 -12.33 -7.70
N ARG A 276 -15.06 -11.07 -7.32
CA ARG A 276 -14.20 -10.43 -6.33
C ARG A 276 -14.99 -10.30 -5.04
N PHE A 277 -14.29 -10.38 -3.93
CA PHE A 277 -14.87 -10.34 -2.60
C PHE A 277 -14.11 -9.31 -1.78
N ALA A 278 -14.85 -8.53 -0.99
CA ALA A 278 -14.34 -7.63 0.02
C ALA A 278 -14.73 -8.17 1.39
N GLY A 279 -13.74 -8.50 2.22
CA GLY A 279 -13.94 -8.94 3.60
C GLY A 279 -13.45 -7.90 4.59
N VAL A 280 -14.20 -7.69 5.67
CA VAL A 280 -13.81 -6.81 6.78
C VAL A 280 -12.98 -7.61 7.79
N GLN A 281 -11.72 -7.23 8.02
CA GLN A 281 -10.84 -7.88 9.00
C GLN A 281 -10.70 -7.09 10.30
N LYS A 282 -10.79 -5.76 10.21
CA LYS A 282 -10.71 -4.86 11.34
C LYS A 282 -11.71 -3.73 11.11
N LEU A 283 -12.47 -3.37 12.12
CA LEU A 283 -13.42 -2.27 12.09
C LEU A 283 -13.27 -1.46 13.38
N ASN A 284 -13.02 -0.16 13.26
CA ASN A 284 -12.93 0.78 14.39
C ASN A 284 -12.00 0.33 15.51
N GLY A 285 -10.81 -0.18 15.15
CA GLY A 285 -9.85 -0.68 16.12
C GLY A 285 -10.07 -2.13 16.57
N LYS A 286 -11.25 -2.72 16.33
CA LYS A 286 -11.57 -4.09 16.72
C LYS A 286 -11.26 -5.06 15.58
N THR A 287 -10.37 -6.02 15.84
CA THR A 287 -10.11 -7.12 14.92
C THR A 287 -11.30 -8.07 14.94
N MET A 288 -11.85 -8.36 13.77
CA MET A 288 -12.94 -9.32 13.62
C MET A 288 -12.37 -10.74 13.62
N ALA A 289 -13.06 -11.66 14.30
CA ALA A 289 -12.72 -13.07 14.19
C ALA A 289 -12.83 -13.51 12.72
N ALA A 290 -12.06 -14.51 12.33
CA ALA A 290 -11.97 -14.99 10.94
C ALA A 290 -13.28 -15.59 10.38
N SER A 291 -14.43 -15.41 11.05
CA SER A 291 -15.72 -15.74 10.50
C SER A 291 -16.06 -14.75 9.38
N PHE A 292 -16.33 -15.28 8.19
CA PHE A 292 -16.67 -14.54 6.97
C PHE A 292 -18.06 -13.87 7.05
N ASP A 293 -18.49 -13.42 8.22
CA ASP A 293 -19.83 -12.88 8.46
C ASP A 293 -20.08 -11.57 7.68
N HIS A 294 -19.00 -10.90 7.26
CA HIS A 294 -19.04 -9.62 6.54
C HIS A 294 -18.22 -9.67 5.24
N VAL A 295 -18.56 -10.59 4.34
CA VAL A 295 -17.99 -10.66 3.00
C VAL A 295 -18.99 -10.17 1.96
N CYS A 296 -18.54 -9.26 1.10
CA CYS A 296 -19.33 -8.66 0.04
C CYS A 296 -18.76 -9.04 -1.33
N ALA A 297 -19.58 -9.66 -2.18
CA ALA A 297 -19.19 -9.97 -3.55
C ALA A 297 -19.42 -8.75 -4.46
N PHE A 298 -18.48 -8.49 -5.36
CA PHE A 298 -18.56 -7.39 -6.30
C PHE A 298 -17.91 -7.70 -7.64
N LYS A 299 -18.29 -6.93 -8.66
CA LYS A 299 -17.65 -6.91 -9.98
C LYS A 299 -17.04 -5.54 -10.25
N VAL A 300 -16.02 -5.55 -11.11
CA VAL A 300 -15.39 -4.33 -11.63
C VAL A 300 -15.88 -4.19 -13.06
N GLU A 301 -16.71 -3.17 -13.31
CA GLU A 301 -17.36 -2.89 -14.59
C GLU A 301 -16.89 -1.55 -15.14
N GLU A 302 -17.09 -1.26 -16.42
CA GLU A 302 -16.69 0.01 -17.05
C GLU A 302 -17.25 1.25 -16.32
N ARG A 303 -18.37 1.10 -15.63
CA ARG A 303 -19.06 2.18 -14.91
C ARG A 303 -18.76 2.24 -13.40
N GLY A 304 -17.92 1.36 -12.87
CA GLY A 304 -17.54 1.37 -11.45
C GLY A 304 -17.54 -0.02 -10.85
N LEU A 305 -17.89 -0.11 -9.57
CA LEU A 305 -18.15 -1.37 -8.89
C LEU A 305 -19.65 -1.66 -8.86
N SER A 306 -20.01 -2.94 -9.01
CA SER A 306 -21.38 -3.41 -8.84
C SER A 306 -21.43 -4.51 -7.78
N SER A 307 -22.40 -4.42 -6.87
CA SER A 307 -22.66 -5.45 -5.88
C SER A 307 -23.21 -6.70 -6.56
N VAL A 308 -22.84 -7.87 -6.06
CA VAL A 308 -23.41 -9.14 -6.48
C VAL A 308 -24.05 -9.80 -5.27
N ASP A 309 -25.35 -10.01 -5.33
CA ASP A 309 -26.07 -10.76 -4.30
C ASP A 309 -25.68 -12.24 -4.39
N CYS A 310 -24.79 -12.65 -3.50
CA CYS A 310 -24.47 -14.04 -3.25
C CYS A 310 -25.25 -14.45 -2.00
N ASP A 311 -26.22 -15.37 -2.12
CA ASP A 311 -26.91 -15.93 -0.96
C ASP A 311 -25.88 -16.51 0.00
N THR A 312 -25.67 -15.83 1.12
CA THR A 312 -24.61 -16.10 2.09
C THR A 312 -24.75 -17.48 2.74
N GLN A 313 -25.89 -18.15 2.55
CA GLN A 313 -26.11 -19.53 3.00
C GLN A 313 -25.41 -20.58 2.13
N GLN A 314 -25.19 -20.33 0.83
CA GLN A 314 -24.48 -21.28 -0.05
C GLN A 314 -22.96 -21.07 -0.05
N SER A 315 -22.48 -19.88 0.36
CA SER A 315 -21.03 -19.62 0.47
C SER A 315 -20.43 -20.10 1.80
N ARG A 316 -21.25 -20.47 2.80
CA ARG A 316 -20.78 -21.12 4.03
C ARG A 316 -20.12 -22.49 3.79
N THR A 317 -20.31 -23.08 2.61
CA THR A 317 -19.72 -24.37 2.21
C THR A 317 -18.55 -24.24 1.24
N SER A 318 -18.24 -23.04 0.73
CA SER A 318 -17.04 -22.80 -0.07
C SER A 318 -15.94 -22.29 0.86
N SER A 319 -15.36 -23.22 1.64
CA SER A 319 -14.00 -23.05 2.12
C SER A 319 -13.08 -22.71 0.92
N PRO A 320 -11.99 -21.96 1.11
CA PRO A 320 -11.02 -21.71 0.06
C PRO A 320 -10.39 -23.05 -0.34
N THR A 321 -10.99 -23.75 -1.29
CA THR A 321 -10.72 -25.16 -1.61
C THR A 321 -10.99 -26.12 -0.43
N PRO A 322 -11.61 -27.31 -0.62
CA PRO A 322 -11.36 -28.39 0.32
C PRO A 322 -9.84 -28.54 0.39
N ALA A 323 -9.29 -28.64 1.60
CA ALA A 323 -7.89 -28.96 1.87
C ALA A 323 -7.37 -29.83 0.74
N ARG A 324 -6.68 -29.21 -0.24
CA ARG A 324 -6.23 -29.90 -1.43
C ARG A 324 -5.32 -30.95 -0.85
N ALA A 325 -5.78 -32.20 -0.92
CA ALA A 325 -5.32 -33.33 -0.13
C ALA A 325 -3.84 -33.14 0.20
N ARG A 326 -3.52 -32.99 1.51
CA ARG A 326 -2.15 -33.02 2.01
C ARG A 326 -1.40 -33.98 1.10
N LYS A 327 -0.49 -33.47 0.26
CA LYS A 327 0.29 -34.34 -0.61
C LYS A 327 0.85 -35.39 0.32
N ARG A 328 0.40 -36.64 0.18
CA ARG A 328 0.83 -37.73 1.04
C ARG A 328 2.36 -37.71 1.00
N LYS A 329 3.00 -37.38 2.12
CA LYS A 329 4.41 -37.70 2.32
C LYS A 329 4.48 -39.22 2.28
N LEU A 330 5.02 -39.77 1.20
CA LEU A 330 5.43 -41.16 1.18
C LEU A 330 6.61 -41.29 2.17
N GLY A 331 6.49 -42.21 3.13
CA GLY A 331 7.49 -42.58 4.15
C GLY A 331 7.31 -41.80 5.47
N ILE A 332 6.62 -42.32 6.50
CA ILE A 332 7.08 -43.29 7.52
C ILE A 332 8.35 -42.73 8.22
N THR A 333 8.34 -42.35 9.50
CA THR A 333 8.13 -43.20 10.68
C THR A 333 7.48 -42.49 11.87
N ASP A 334 6.77 -43.27 12.69
CA ASP A 334 6.26 -42.99 14.04
C ASP A 334 7.29 -42.31 14.95
N PHE A 335 6.88 -41.23 15.60
CA PHE A 335 7.30 -40.88 16.96
C PHE A 335 6.16 -40.11 17.63
N GLU A 336 5.57 -40.73 18.66
CA GLU A 336 4.68 -40.08 19.62
C GLU A 336 5.45 -38.95 20.32
N ILE A 337 4.87 -37.75 20.37
CA ILE A 337 5.34 -36.68 21.25
C ILE A 337 4.14 -36.22 22.06
N ALA A 338 4.30 -36.33 23.37
CA ALA A 338 3.32 -36.03 24.39
C ALA A 338 2.93 -34.54 24.42
N ASP A 339 1.66 -34.30 24.74
CA ASP A 339 1.11 -32.96 25.02
C ASP A 339 1.86 -32.32 26.19
N SER A 340 2.46 -31.15 25.96
CA SER A 340 2.99 -30.28 27.02
C SER A 340 2.83 -28.83 26.61
N ASP A 341 1.88 -28.15 27.27
CA ASP A 341 1.64 -26.72 27.21
C ASP A 341 2.84 -25.96 27.82
N GLU A 342 3.76 -25.42 27.01
CA GLU A 342 4.71 -24.39 27.48
C GLU A 342 4.92 -23.29 26.44
N GLU A 343 4.47 -22.10 26.84
CA GLU A 343 4.76 -20.78 26.29
C GLU A 343 6.25 -20.44 26.48
N TYR A 344 7.10 -20.46 25.43
CA TYR A 344 8.41 -19.76 25.37
C TYR A 344 8.85 -19.69 23.89
N GLY A 345 9.32 -18.58 23.32
CA GLY A 345 10.48 -17.79 23.72
C GLY A 345 11.56 -18.06 22.66
N TRP A 346 11.73 -17.15 21.69
CA TRP A 346 12.69 -17.33 20.60
C TRP A 346 14.12 -17.14 21.12
N ASP A 347 14.79 -18.24 21.48
CA ASP A 347 16.25 -18.28 21.57
C ASP A 347 16.81 -18.94 20.29
N ASP A 348 17.51 -18.11 19.52
CA ASP A 348 18.30 -18.45 18.35
C ASP A 348 19.68 -18.91 18.82
N ASP A 349 19.96 -20.22 18.78
CA ASP A 349 21.30 -20.77 18.62
C ASP A 349 21.23 -22.28 18.32
N GLY A 350 21.67 -22.69 17.13
CA GLY A 350 22.04 -24.08 16.86
C GLY A 350 21.63 -24.65 15.50
N ASP A 351 22.45 -24.37 14.48
CA ASP A 351 22.69 -25.18 13.28
C ASP A 351 21.46 -25.69 12.48
N ALA A 352 20.93 -24.82 11.62
CA ALA A 352 20.06 -25.24 10.52
C ALA A 352 20.89 -25.62 9.28
N PRO A 353 20.59 -26.72 8.57
CA PRO A 353 21.31 -27.13 7.36
C PRO A 353 21.19 -26.06 6.26
N PRO A 354 22.20 -25.96 5.36
CA PRO A 354 22.22 -24.90 4.34
C PRO A 354 20.98 -24.97 3.44
N MET A 355 20.33 -23.81 3.29
CA MET A 355 19.11 -23.67 2.50
C MET A 355 19.41 -23.89 1.01
N PRO A 356 18.61 -24.69 0.28
CA PRO A 356 18.80 -24.89 -1.16
C PRO A 356 18.51 -23.61 -1.97
N SER A 357 19.24 -23.44 -3.06
CA SER A 357 19.41 -22.23 -3.89
C SER A 357 18.18 -21.75 -4.68
N GLN A 358 16.99 -22.31 -4.44
CA GLN A 358 15.79 -22.06 -5.27
C GLN A 358 14.78 -21.06 -4.68
N TRP A 359 15.19 -20.25 -3.70
CA TRP A 359 14.41 -19.12 -3.16
C TRP A 359 14.56 -17.83 -4.00
N GLN A 360 14.77 -17.94 -5.31
CA GLN A 360 14.43 -16.85 -6.23
C GLN A 360 12.93 -16.96 -6.52
N GLY A 361 12.16 -16.19 -5.76
CA GLY A 361 10.77 -15.92 -6.11
C GLY A 361 10.71 -15.36 -7.53
N SER A 362 9.76 -15.85 -8.30
CA SER A 362 9.53 -15.51 -9.71
C SER A 362 9.00 -14.09 -9.92
N GLU A 363 9.72 -13.09 -9.44
CA GLU A 363 9.60 -11.71 -9.88
C GLU A 363 10.61 -11.43 -11.00
N ASP A 364 10.62 -12.32 -12.01
CA ASP A 364 11.30 -12.01 -13.26
C ASP A 364 10.54 -10.91 -13.98
N ILE A 365 11.27 -9.82 -14.12
CA ILE A 365 11.00 -8.63 -14.90
C ILE A 365 10.64 -9.05 -16.34
N LEU A 366 9.35 -9.00 -16.69
CA LEU A 366 8.92 -8.98 -18.09
C LEU A 366 9.16 -7.58 -18.66
N LEU A 367 10.43 -7.26 -18.93
CA LEU A 367 10.78 -6.21 -19.86
C LEU A 367 10.39 -6.70 -21.26
N VAL A 368 9.31 -6.13 -21.79
CA VAL A 368 8.98 -6.22 -23.22
C VAL A 368 10.11 -5.54 -23.98
N ARG A 369 11.04 -6.33 -24.53
CA ARG A 369 12.01 -5.85 -25.52
C ARG A 369 11.26 -5.70 -26.85
N GLN A 370 11.26 -4.49 -27.40
CA GLN A 370 10.72 -4.21 -28.73
C GLN A 370 11.55 -4.97 -29.79
N PRO A 371 10.94 -5.40 -30.91
CA PRO A 371 11.61 -6.21 -31.92
C PRO A 371 12.39 -5.29 -32.85
N ASP A 372 13.70 -5.22 -32.68
CA ASP A 372 14.58 -4.63 -33.68
C ASP A 372 15.17 -5.73 -34.57
N SER A 373 14.62 -5.75 -35.78
CA SER A 373 15.20 -6.09 -37.09
C SER A 373 16.35 -7.09 -37.17
N ASP A 374 16.07 -8.13 -37.94
CA ASP A 374 16.99 -9.09 -38.55
C ASP A 374 18.21 -8.43 -39.20
N GLN A 375 19.41 -8.90 -38.87
CA GLN A 375 20.54 -8.90 -39.80
C GLN A 375 21.41 -10.12 -39.55
N GLU A 376 21.55 -10.88 -40.63
CA GLU A 376 22.17 -12.19 -40.76
C GLU A 376 23.68 -12.11 -40.54
N ASP A 377 24.21 -12.96 -39.66
CA ASP A 377 25.65 -13.26 -39.60
C ASP A 377 25.97 -14.19 -40.79
N GLN A 378 26.72 -13.66 -41.77
CA GLN A 378 27.41 -14.45 -42.78
C GLN A 378 28.92 -14.37 -42.56
N ASP A 379 29.50 -15.56 -42.44
CA ASP A 379 30.93 -15.85 -42.48
C ASP A 379 31.64 -15.17 -43.66
N ASN A 380 32.86 -14.65 -43.43
CA ASN A 380 33.97 -14.94 -44.35
C ASN A 380 35.34 -14.64 -43.75
N GLU A 381 36.23 -15.60 -43.96
CA GLU A 381 37.64 -15.65 -43.60
C GLU A 381 38.52 -14.84 -44.59
N ASP A 382 39.67 -14.39 -44.07
CA ASP A 382 40.97 -14.17 -44.72
C ASP A 382 41.15 -13.24 -45.94
N ALA A 383 41.98 -12.18 -45.77
CA ALA A 383 43.19 -11.93 -46.58
C ALA A 383 43.95 -10.62 -46.20
N VAL A 384 45.13 -10.81 -45.58
CA VAL A 384 46.47 -10.21 -45.80
C VAL A 384 46.73 -8.80 -46.38
N ASP A 385 47.67 -8.12 -45.69
CA ASP A 385 48.85 -7.36 -46.17
C ASP A 385 48.74 -5.89 -46.65
N LEU A 386 49.34 -4.97 -45.87
CA LEU A 386 50.55 -4.16 -46.18
C LEU A 386 50.58 -2.85 -45.35
N LEU A 387 51.53 -2.73 -44.41
CA LEU A 387 51.89 -1.46 -43.75
C LEU A 387 53.29 -1.01 -44.16
N ASP A 388 53.28 0.15 -44.82
CA ASP A 388 54.23 1.24 -44.96
C ASP A 388 55.72 1.11 -44.60
N GLY A 389 56.53 1.50 -45.59
CA GLY A 389 57.93 1.88 -45.43
C GLY A 389 58.12 3.35 -45.03
N GLN A 390 58.97 3.54 -44.03
CA GLN A 390 60.01 4.59 -43.85
C GLN A 390 59.82 5.95 -44.55
N ASP A 391 59.87 7.06 -43.79
CA ASP A 391 61.12 7.84 -43.73
C ASP A 391 61.18 8.90 -42.59
N GLN A 392 62.36 8.94 -41.95
CA GLN A 392 63.13 10.04 -41.32
C GLN A 392 62.48 11.16 -40.46
N GLY A 393 62.98 11.25 -39.20
CA GLY A 393 63.01 12.48 -38.37
C GLY A 393 64.14 13.44 -38.78
N PRO A 394 64.77 14.26 -37.89
CA PRO A 394 64.59 14.38 -36.44
C PRO A 394 64.61 15.84 -35.90
N GLY A 395 64.56 16.00 -34.56
CA GLY A 395 65.14 17.13 -33.83
C GLY A 395 64.13 17.98 -33.05
N ASP A 396 64.40 18.49 -31.86
CA ASP A 396 65.49 18.32 -30.89
C ASP A 396 64.99 19.00 -29.60
N ALA A 397 65.47 18.49 -28.47
CA ALA A 397 65.65 19.06 -27.13
C ALA A 397 64.67 20.11 -26.52
N GLY A 398 64.31 19.86 -25.25
CA GLY A 398 64.30 20.95 -24.25
C GLY A 398 63.18 20.94 -23.21
N GLU A 399 63.27 20.08 -22.20
CA GLU A 399 62.71 20.32 -20.86
C GLU A 399 63.66 21.24 -20.05
N PRO A 400 63.28 21.74 -18.84
CA PRO A 400 62.29 22.75 -18.46
C PRO A 400 63.03 23.94 -17.75
N PRO A 401 62.39 24.92 -17.07
CA PRO A 401 62.00 24.72 -15.66
C PRO A 401 60.81 25.58 -15.16
N SER A 402 60.44 25.30 -13.91
CA SER A 402 59.69 26.12 -12.93
C SER A 402 59.87 27.63 -13.03
N ASP A 403 58.79 28.42 -12.85
CA ASP A 403 58.49 29.08 -11.57
C ASP A 403 57.28 30.03 -11.63
N ALA A 404 56.67 30.20 -10.45
CA ALA A 404 56.08 31.43 -9.90
C ALA A 404 54.79 32.06 -10.49
N SER A 405 53.78 32.01 -9.61
CA SER A 405 52.94 33.12 -9.14
C SER A 405 51.96 33.83 -10.09
N GLY A 406 50.70 33.88 -9.66
CA GLY A 406 49.82 35.02 -9.88
C GLY A 406 48.56 34.73 -10.69
N SER A 407 47.48 34.32 -10.01
CA SER A 407 46.10 34.86 -10.08
C SER A 407 45.18 33.98 -9.25
#